data_AF-A0ABD0RV94-F1
#
_entry.id   AF-A0ABD0RV94-F1
#
_cell.length_a   1.000
_cell.length_b   1.000
_cell.length_c   1.000
_cell.angle_alpha   90.00
_cell.angle_beta   90.00
_cell.angle_gamma   90.00
#
_symmetry.space_group_name_H-M   'P 1'
#
loop_
_entity.id
_entity.type
_entity.pdbx_description
1 polymer ?
#
loop_
_entity_poly.entity_id
_entity_poly.type
_entity_poly.pdbx_seq_one_letter_code
_entity_poly.pdbx_strand_id
1 'polypeptide(L)' 'SSKLRHRLRRKLAEDKKLLLQEIDKYNGLVLNTATNIDVAVVEHSLTGESTV' A
#
# COMPACT_ATOMS: atom_id res chain seq x y z
N SER A 1 -11.32 25.22 -0.76
CA SER A 1 -10.08 24.41 -0.68
C SER A 1 -10.24 23.05 0.05
N SER A 2 -11.35 22.75 0.75
CA SER A 2 -11.57 21.43 1.40
C SER A 2 -11.86 20.27 0.45
N LYS A 3 -12.63 20.52 -0.62
CA LYS A 3 -13.00 19.50 -1.63
C LYS A 3 -11.78 18.88 -2.33
N LEU A 4 -10.76 19.70 -2.66
CA LEU A 4 -9.52 19.22 -3.26
C LEU A 4 -8.77 18.28 -2.32
N ARG A 5 -8.58 18.68 -1.05
CA ARG A 5 -7.93 17.84 -0.04
C ARG A 5 -8.66 16.51 0.15
N HIS A 6 -9.99 16.53 0.22
CA HIS A 6 -10.77 15.30 0.33
C HIS A 6 -10.59 14.38 -0.88
N ARG A 7 -10.66 14.93 -2.10
CA ARG A 7 -10.41 14.17 -3.34
C ARG A 7 -9.01 13.56 -3.38
N LEU A 8 -8.00 14.33 -2.97
CA LEU A 8 -6.61 13.84 -2.92
C LEU A 8 -6.46 12.70 -1.91
N ARG A 9 -6.99 12.85 -0.70
CA ARG A 9 -6.96 11.76 0.31
C ARG A 9 -7.64 10.50 -0.19
N ARG A 10 -8.80 10.63 -0.84
CA ARG A 10 -9.50 9.50 -1.45
C ARG A 10 -8.67 8.83 -2.54
N LYS A 11 -8.11 9.60 -3.46
CA LYS A 11 -7.26 9.07 -4.53
C LYS A 11 -6.04 8.33 -3.96
N LEU A 12 -5.38 8.90 -2.95
CA LEU A 12 -4.24 8.25 -2.29
C LEU A 12 -4.64 6.94 -1.59
N ALA A 13 -5.82 6.89 -0.96
CA ALA A 13 -6.32 5.67 -0.33
C ALA A 13 -6.65 4.58 -1.37
N GLU A 14 -7.23 4.97 -2.51
CA GLU A 14 -7.52 4.06 -3.63
C GLU A 14 -6.23 3.54 -4.28
N ASP A 15 -5.26 4.41 -4.54
CA ASP A 15 -3.94 4.04 -5.11
C ASP A 15 -3.18 3.11 -4.14
N LYS A 16 -3.19 3.39 -2.82
CA LYS A 16 -2.60 2.50 -1.79
C LYS A 16 -3.22 1.11 -1.84
N LYS A 17 -4.56 1.03 -1.90
CA LYS A 17 -5.27 -0.26 -1.95
C LYS A 17 -4.86 -1.07 -3.17
N LEU A 18 -4.79 -0.45 -4.35
CA LEU A 18 -4.40 -1.12 -5.59
C LEU A 18 -2.97 -1.69 -5.50
N LEU A 19 -2.04 -0.93 -4.94
CA LEU A 19 -0.66 -1.37 -4.75
C LEU A 19 -0.58 -2.60 -3.83
N LEU A 20 -1.27 -2.58 -2.68
CA LEU A 20 -1.25 -3.72 -1.75
C LEU A 20 -1.83 -4.99 -2.39
N GLN A 21 -2.89 -4.86 -3.19
CA GLN A 21 -3.46 -5.97 -3.95
C GLN A 21 -2.51 -6.53 -5.02
N GLU A 22 -1.73 -5.66 -5.67
CA GLU A 22 -0.73 -6.07 -6.66
C GLU A 22 0.44 -6.82 -6.01
N ILE A 23 0.86 -6.38 -4.82
CA ILE A 23 1.86 -7.08 -4.00
C ILE A 23 1.36 -8.46 -3.59
N ASP A 24 0.12 -8.57 -3.08
CA ASP A 24 -0.48 -9.86 -2.73
C ASP A 24 -0.53 -10.81 -3.94
N LYS A 25 -0.93 -10.27 -5.10
CA LYS A 25 -0.95 -11.03 -6.34
C LYS A 25 0.45 -11.51 -6.74
N TYR A 26 1.46 -10.64 -6.64
CA TYR A 26 2.85 -11.02 -6.90
C TYR A 26 3.33 -12.14 -5.97
N ASN A 27 3.09 -12.00 -4.66
CA ASN A 27 3.42 -13.01 -3.66
C ASN A 27 2.73 -14.36 -3.92
N GLY A 28 1.50 -14.36 -4.45
CA GLY A 28 0.79 -15.57 -4.85
C GLY A 28 1.35 -16.24 -6.13
N LEU A 29 2.07 -15.49 -6.97
CA LEU A 29 2.69 -16.00 -8.20
C LEU A 29 4.12 -16.53 -7.97
N VAL A 30 4.81 -16.01 -6.96
CA VAL A 30 6.19 -16.40 -6.66
C VAL A 30 6.21 -17.67 -5.80
N LEU A 31 6.79 -18.75 -6.35
CA LEU A 31 6.95 -20.03 -5.65
C LEU A 31 7.98 -19.96 -4.50
N ASN A 32 8.89 -18.99 -4.53
CA ASN A 32 9.89 -18.78 -3.50
C ASN A 32 9.38 -17.80 -2.43
N THR A 33 8.84 -18.35 -1.35
CA THR A 33 8.30 -17.56 -0.23
C THR A 33 9.37 -16.71 0.48
N ALA A 34 10.66 -17.01 0.35
CA ALA A 34 11.74 -16.20 0.91
C ALA A 34 11.88 -14.82 0.24
N THR A 35 11.29 -14.64 -0.95
CA THR A 35 11.27 -13.36 -1.67
C THR A 35 9.92 -12.65 -1.58
N ASN A 36 8.98 -13.16 -0.77
CA ASN A 36 7.69 -12.50 -0.60
C ASN A 36 7.89 -11.12 0.04
N ILE A 37 7.15 -10.16 -0.50
CA ILE A 37 7.12 -8.80 0.02
C ILE A 37 6.15 -8.80 1.21
N ASP A 38 6.60 -8.31 2.36
CA ASP A 38 5.74 -8.14 3.53
C ASP A 38 4.76 -6.97 3.31
N VAL A 39 3.51 -7.31 3.03
CA VAL A 39 2.43 -6.37 2.71
C VAL A 39 2.11 -5.47 3.91
N ALA A 40 2.22 -5.98 5.14
CA ALA A 40 1.94 -5.23 6.35
C ALA A 40 2.99 -4.14 6.61
N VAL A 41 4.27 -4.46 6.35
CA VAL A 41 5.37 -3.49 6.44
C VAL A 41 5.21 -2.38 5.39
N VAL A 42 4.82 -2.74 4.16
CA VAL A 42 4.56 -1.76 3.09
C VAL A 42 3.37 -0.87 3.46
N GLU A 43 2.27 -1.46 3.94
CA GLU A 43 1.11 -0.70 4.40
C GLU A 43 1.47 0.29 5.50
N HIS A 44 2.19 -0.15 6.53
CA HIS A 44 2.62 0.70 7.63
C HIS A 44 3.46 1.88 7.14
N SER A 45 4.43 1.61 6.26
CA SER A 45 5.32 2.63 5.69
C SER A 45 4.56 3.70 4.89
N LEU A 46 3.50 3.30 4.17
CA LEU A 46 2.66 4.22 3.37
C LEU A 46 1.68 5.03 4.22
N THR A 47 1.37 4.57 5.43
CA THR A 47 0.38 5.24 6.30
C THR A 47 1.00 6.39 7.11
N GLY A 48 2.33 6.55 7.04
CA GLY A 48 3.01 7.72 7.58
C GLY A 48 3.14 7.73 9.10
N GLU A 49 2.92 6.60 9.79
CA GLU A 49 3.44 6.38 11.14
C GLU A 49 4.97 6.19 11.05
N SER A 50 5.65 7.28 10.68
CA SER A 50 7.09 7.41 10.83
C SER A 50 7.32 7.58 12.33
N THR A 51 7.92 6.58 12.97
CA THR A 51 8.40 6.68 14.36
C THR A 51 9.66 7.56 14.42
N VAL A 52 9.55 8.82 14.01
CA VAL A 52 10.56 9.84 14.24
C VAL A 52 10.15 10.66 15.46
#